data_AF-A0A8S4QKG3-F1
#
_entry.id   AF-A0A8S4QKG3-F1
#
_cell.length_a   1.000
_cell.length_b   1.000
_cell.length_c   1.000
_cell.angle_alpha   90.00
_cell.angle_beta   90.00
_cell.angle_gamma   90.00
#
_symmetry.space_group_name_H-M   'P 1'
#
loop_
_entity.id
_entity.type
_entity.pdbx_description
1 polymer ?
#
loop_
_entity_poly.entity_id
_entity_poly.type
_entity_poly.pdbx_seq_one_letter_code
_entity_poly.pdbx_strand_id
1 'polypeptide(L)'
;MQRPVIYVDKTTHLVNIPHDDNLVKAEKEKVSNYLDLAHEITAMWNIESTVVVPIVVSVNGLLAKSFDQHLKKLSLGCWIKGWIQKAVVLETARIVRRFLTLEP
;
A
#
# COMPACT_ATOMS: atom_id res chain seq x y z
N MET A 1 -11.14 -10.57 5.64
CA MET A 1 -9.85 -10.86 4.97
C MET A 1 -9.81 -10.05 3.67
N GLN A 2 -9.25 -8.84 3.69
CA GLN A 2 -9.27 -7.91 2.54
C GLN A 2 -8.23 -8.37 1.51
N ARG A 3 -8.66 -8.65 0.29
CA ARG A 3 -7.76 -9.10 -0.80
C ARG A 3 -7.03 -7.87 -1.39
N PRO A 4 -5.69 -7.88 -1.48
CA PRO A 4 -4.94 -6.79 -2.12
C PRO A 4 -5.15 -6.82 -3.64
N VAL A 5 -5.38 -5.66 -4.24
CA VAL A 5 -5.41 -5.45 -5.70
C VAL A 5 -3.97 -5.29 -6.19
N ILE A 6 -3.57 -6.07 -7.19
CA ILE A 6 -2.23 -6.05 -7.80
C ILE A 6 -2.33 -5.39 -9.17
N TYR A 7 -1.54 -4.34 -9.42
CA TYR A 7 -1.39 -3.71 -10.74
C TYR A 7 0.00 -4.04 -11.28
N VAL A 8 0.11 -4.53 -12.52
CA VAL A 8 1.37 -5.01 -13.13
C VAL A 8 1.71 -4.13 -14.34
N ASP A 9 2.67 -3.22 -14.18
CA ASP A 9 3.35 -2.53 -15.27
C ASP A 9 4.85 -2.38 -14.91
N LYS A 10 5.68 -3.34 -15.37
CA LYS A 10 7.15 -3.49 -15.17
C LYS A 10 7.77 -3.19 -13.78
N THR A 11 6.93 -2.87 -12.79
CA THR A 11 7.19 -2.53 -11.40
C THR A 11 5.93 -2.98 -10.66
N THR A 12 6.05 -3.99 -9.80
CA THR A 12 4.89 -4.55 -9.10
C THR A 12 4.62 -3.74 -7.83
N HIS A 13 3.49 -3.02 -7.79
CA HIS A 13 3.11 -2.18 -6.64
C HIS A 13 2.08 -2.91 -5.76
N LEU A 14 2.37 -3.00 -4.46
CA LEU A 14 1.52 -3.69 -3.48
C LEU A 14 0.95 -2.69 -2.48
N VAL A 15 -0.36 -2.48 -2.54
CA VAL A 15 -1.08 -1.59 -1.64
C VAL A 15 -1.76 -2.41 -0.55
N ASN A 16 -1.58 -2.03 0.73
CA ASN A 16 -2.25 -2.66 1.87
C ASN A 16 -2.89 -1.60 2.78
N ILE A 17 -4.07 -1.92 3.34
CA ILE A 17 -4.83 -1.03 4.22
C ILE A 17 -5.02 -1.69 5.60
N PRO A 18 -4.05 -1.55 6.54
CA PRO A 18 -4.15 -2.10 7.88
C PRO A 18 -4.92 -1.18 8.84
N HIS A 19 -5.30 -1.73 10.01
CA HIS A 19 -5.70 -0.93 11.16
C HIS A 19 -4.48 -0.17 11.73
N ASP A 20 -4.72 0.98 12.35
CA ASP A 20 -3.70 1.98 12.72
C ASP A 20 -2.52 1.39 13.53
N ASP A 21 -2.80 0.56 14.53
CA ASP A 21 -1.79 -0.06 15.41
C ASP A 21 -0.86 -1.06 14.69
N ASN A 22 -1.26 -1.53 13.51
CA ASN A 22 -0.54 -2.57 12.76
C ASN A 22 0.25 -2.04 11.57
N LEU A 23 0.40 -0.72 11.42
CA LEU A 23 0.99 -0.13 10.21
C LEU A 23 2.43 -0.61 9.92
N VAL A 24 3.30 -0.59 10.94
CA VAL A 24 4.70 -1.06 10.84
C VAL A 24 4.76 -2.57 10.64
N LYS A 25 3.85 -3.31 11.28
CA LYS A 25 3.77 -4.78 11.14
C LYS A 25 3.35 -5.16 9.71
N ALA A 26 2.33 -4.49 9.17
CA ALA A 26 1.82 -4.69 7.83
C ALA A 26 2.86 -4.35 6.74
N GLU A 27 3.69 -3.34 6.98
CA GLU A 27 4.81 -3.00 6.11
C GLU A 27 5.85 -4.13 6.09
N LYS A 28 6.28 -4.62 7.26
CA LYS A 28 7.24 -5.73 7.37
C LYS A 28 6.71 -7.03 6.76
N GLU A 29 5.45 -7.36 7.04
CA GLU A 29 4.77 -8.52 6.47
C GLU A 29 4.72 -8.43 4.93
N LYS A 30 4.48 -7.25 4.36
CA LYS A 30 4.51 -7.07 2.90
C LYS A 30 5.89 -7.25 2.30
N VAL A 31 6.94 -6.79 2.96
CA VAL A 31 8.31 -7.06 2.48
C VAL A 31 8.60 -8.56 2.55
N SER A 32 8.29 -9.21 3.67
CA SER A 32 8.55 -10.64 3.86
C SER A 32 7.79 -11.52 2.88
N ASN A 33 6.49 -11.28 2.69
CA ASN A 33 5.63 -12.15 1.87
C ASN A 33 5.95 -12.09 0.38
N TYR A 34 6.64 -11.04 -0.07
CA TYR A 34 6.94 -10.83 -1.49
C TYR A 34 8.44 -10.90 -1.79
N LEU A 35 9.26 -11.19 -0.78
CA LEU A 35 10.70 -11.34 -0.95
C LEU A 35 11.03 -12.55 -1.84
N ASP A 36 10.37 -13.69 -1.60
CA ASP A 36 10.56 -14.90 -2.40
C ASP A 36 10.17 -14.65 -3.86
N LEU A 37 9.03 -14.00 -4.09
CA LEU A 37 8.59 -13.61 -5.42
C LEU A 37 9.58 -12.65 -6.10
N ALA A 38 10.18 -11.72 -5.36
CA ALA A 38 11.19 -10.81 -5.90
C ALA A 38 12.45 -11.58 -6.34
N HIS A 39 12.88 -12.58 -5.57
CA HIS A 39 14.00 -13.46 -5.98
C HIS A 39 13.65 -14.27 -7.23
N GLU A 40 12.45 -14.85 -7.30
CA GLU A 40 11.97 -15.58 -8.47
C GLU A 40 11.95 -14.70 -9.72
N ILE A 41 11.39 -13.48 -9.63
CA ILE A 41 11.36 -12.52 -10.74
C ILE A 41 12.79 -12.15 -11.18
N THR A 42 13.69 -11.91 -10.23
CA THR A 42 15.09 -11.57 -10.51
C THR A 42 15.77 -12.67 -11.32
N ALA A 43 15.58 -13.93 -10.91
CA ALA A 43 16.12 -15.09 -11.59
C ALA A 43 15.47 -15.32 -12.97
N MET A 44 14.14 -15.20 -13.05
CA MET A 44 13.38 -15.41 -14.28
C MET A 44 13.70 -14.36 -15.36
N TRP A 45 13.94 -13.12 -14.96
CA TRP A 45 14.14 -11.98 -15.88
C TRP A 45 15.62 -11.65 -16.09
N ASN A 46 16.53 -12.37 -15.42
CA ASN A 46 17.98 -12.18 -15.46
C ASN A 46 18.39 -10.71 -15.24
N ILE A 47 17.76 -10.06 -14.26
CA ILE A 47 18.05 -8.68 -13.84
C ILE A 47 18.90 -8.70 -12.57
N GLU A 48 19.62 -7.60 -12.29
CA GLU A 48 20.56 -7.54 -11.16
C GLU A 48 19.87 -7.62 -9.79
N SER A 49 18.71 -6.98 -9.65
CA SER A 49 17.91 -7.06 -8.42
C SER A 49 16.47 -6.61 -8.61
N THR A 50 15.56 -7.22 -7.86
CA THR A 50 14.16 -6.78 -7.72
C THR A 50 13.93 -6.26 -6.30
N VAL A 51 13.36 -5.06 -6.18
CA VAL A 51 13.11 -4.41 -4.88
C VAL A 51 11.62 -4.33 -4.60
N VAL A 52 11.19 -4.84 -3.45
CA VAL A 52 9.81 -4.68 -2.96
C VAL A 52 9.67 -3.33 -2.26
N VAL A 53 8.76 -2.48 -2.75
CA VAL A 53 8.45 -1.19 -2.15
C VAL A 53 7.00 -1.19 -1.63
N PRO A 54 6.79 -1.38 -0.31
CA PRO A 54 5.43 -1.49 0.23
C PRO A 54 4.77 -0.10 0.37
N ILE A 55 3.60 0.06 -0.22
CA ILE A 55 2.78 1.28 -0.05
C ILE A 55 1.63 0.93 0.89
N VAL A 56 1.74 1.35 2.15
CA VAL A 56 0.79 1.01 3.21
C VAL A 56 0.12 2.26 3.74
N VAL A 57 -1.22 2.25 3.79
CA VAL A 57 -2.06 3.37 4.20
C VAL A 57 -3.13 2.85 5.13
N SER A 58 -3.25 3.35 6.35
CA SER A 58 -4.28 2.85 7.27
C SER A 58 -5.69 3.26 6.84
N VAL A 59 -6.72 2.61 7.40
CA VAL A 59 -8.14 2.92 7.11
C VAL A 59 -8.51 4.37 7.47
N ASN A 60 -7.78 4.97 8.42
CA ASN A 60 -7.95 6.37 8.84
C ASN A 60 -7.05 7.35 8.07
N GLY A 61 -6.30 6.86 7.08
CA GLY A 61 -5.37 7.66 6.29
C GLY A 61 -4.03 7.91 6.99
N LEU A 62 -3.67 7.13 8.02
CA LEU A 62 -2.33 7.19 8.60
C LEU A 62 -1.32 6.56 7.65
N LEU A 63 -0.15 7.19 7.56
CA LEU A 63 0.95 6.77 6.71
C LEU A 63 2.18 6.48 7.55
N ALA A 64 2.94 5.46 7.15
CA ALA A 64 4.20 5.13 7.80
C ALA A 64 5.22 6.25 7.56
N LYS A 65 6.17 6.43 8.49
CA LYS A 65 7.26 7.42 8.33
C LYS A 65 8.12 7.13 7.10
N SER A 66 8.25 5.85 6.73
CA SER A 66 8.95 5.36 5.53
C SER A 66 8.22 5.67 4.22
N PHE A 67 6.96 6.10 4.26
CA PHE A 67 6.14 6.31 3.06
C PHE A 67 6.78 7.30 2.08
N ASP A 68 7.34 8.40 2.60
CA ASP A 68 8.01 9.41 1.77
C ASP A 68 9.29 8.85 1.12
N GLN A 69 9.99 7.93 1.80
CA GLN A 69 11.14 7.22 1.23
C GLN A 69 10.70 6.25 0.11
N HIS A 70 9.55 5.61 0.27
CA HIS A 70 8.98 4.71 -0.73
C HIS A 70 8.52 5.46 -1.98
N LEU A 71 7.87 6.62 -1.83
CA LEU A 71 7.55 7.48 -2.96
C LEU A 71 8.81 7.90 -3.72
N LYS A 72 9.89 8.27 -3.01
CA LYS A 72 11.18 8.60 -3.64
C LYS A 72 11.77 7.42 -4.41
N LYS A 73 11.74 6.20 -3.85
CA LYS A 73 12.21 4.98 -4.54
C LYS A 73 11.43 4.70 -5.82
N LEU A 74 10.16 5.10 -5.88
CA LEU A 74 9.30 4.93 -7.05
C LEU A 74 9.31 6.15 -7.98
N SER A 75 10.15 7.16 -7.72
CA SER A 75 10.17 8.43 -8.46
C SER A 75 8.80 9.13 -8.49
N LEU A 76 8.00 8.94 -7.45
CA LEU A 76 6.67 9.54 -7.29
C LEU A 76 6.74 10.86 -6.54
N GLY A 77 5.95 11.85 -6.98
CA GLY A 77 5.87 13.16 -6.36
C GLY A 77 5.25 13.15 -4.97
N CYS A 78 5.71 14.06 -4.09
CA CYS A 78 5.24 14.17 -2.70
C CYS A 78 3.74 14.52 -2.58
N TRP A 79 3.13 15.12 -3.62
CA TRP A 79 1.71 15.46 -3.66
C TRP A 79 0.79 14.23 -3.61
N ILE A 80 1.27 13.08 -4.08
CA ILE A 80 0.51 11.82 -4.12
C ILE A 80 0.07 11.40 -2.72
N LYS A 81 0.90 11.69 -1.70
CA LYS A 81 0.60 11.46 -0.29
C LYS A 81 -0.75 12.07 0.11
N GLY A 82 -0.94 13.34 -0.19
CA GLY A 82 -2.16 14.07 0.17
C GLY A 82 -3.39 13.54 -0.56
N TRP A 83 -3.24 13.13 -1.82
CA TRP A 83 -4.34 12.55 -2.61
C TRP A 83 -4.77 11.19 -2.06
N ILE A 84 -3.81 10.33 -1.73
CA ILE A 84 -4.07 9.02 -1.14
C ILE A 84 -4.79 9.17 0.21
N GLN A 85 -4.29 10.04 1.09
CA GLN A 85 -4.93 10.27 2.39
C GLN A 85 -6.35 10.82 2.23
N LYS A 86 -6.52 11.80 1.34
CA LYS A 86 -7.84 12.39 1.06
C LYS A 86 -8.82 11.35 0.53
N ALA A 87 -8.39 10.50 -0.40
CA ALA A 87 -9.22 9.44 -0.97
C ALA A 87 -9.68 8.44 0.10
N VAL A 88 -8.76 7.98 0.96
CA VAL A 88 -9.09 7.05 2.05
C VAL A 88 -10.08 7.67 3.03
N VAL A 89 -9.85 8.90 3.50
CA VAL A 89 -10.75 9.55 4.45
C VAL A 89 -12.14 9.77 3.85
N LEU A 90 -12.21 10.23 2.60
CA LEU A 90 -13.50 10.45 1.92
C LEU A 90 -14.27 9.14 1.75
N GLU A 91 -13.59 8.07 1.39
CA GLU A 91 -14.22 6.79 1.12
C GLU A 91 -14.63 6.07 2.40
N THR A 92 -13.80 6.10 3.44
CA THR A 92 -14.17 5.63 4.78
C THR A 92 -15.40 6.40 5.30
N ALA A 93 -15.41 7.73 5.18
CA ALA A 93 -16.56 8.55 5.58
C ALA A 93 -17.82 8.25 4.74
N ARG A 94 -17.67 7.96 3.44
CA ARG A 94 -18.79 7.56 2.57
C ARG A 94 -19.38 6.24 3.01
N ILE A 95 -18.54 5.25 3.33
CA ILE A 95 -18.96 3.93 3.83
C ILE A 95 -19.71 4.10 5.15
N VAL A 96 -19.14 4.86 6.10
CA VAL A 96 -19.77 5.12 7.41
C VAL A 96 -21.13 5.82 7.23
N ARG A 97 -21.20 6.87 6.42
CA ARG A 97 -22.48 7.54 6.11
C ARG A 97 -23.50 6.56 5.54
N ARG A 98 -23.10 5.73 4.58
CA ARG A 98 -24.00 4.72 4.01
C ARG A 98 -24.55 3.79 5.09
N PHE A 99 -23.72 3.29 6.00
CA PHE A 99 -24.18 2.43 7.09
C PHE A 99 -25.10 3.14 8.09
N LEU A 100 -24.82 4.41 8.41
CA LEU A 100 -25.63 5.19 9.34
C LEU A 100 -26.93 5.73 8.72
N THR A 101 -26.99 5.87 7.40
CA THR A 101 -28.19 6.30 6.66
C THR A 101 -29.03 5.12 6.18
N LEU A 102 -28.54 3.88 6.32
CA LEU A 102 -29.42 2.71 6.24
C LEU A 102 -30.28 2.69 7.52
N GLU A 103 -31.48 3.27 7.45
CA GLU A 103 -32.52 2.99 8.45
C GLU A 103 -32.84 1.48 8.45
N PRO A 104 -33.19 0.91 9.61
CA PRO A 104 -33.57 -0.50 9.74
C PRO A 104 -34.81 -0.89 8.92
#